data_AF-A0A842RG17-F1
#
_entry.id   AF-A0A842RG17-F1
#
_cell.length_a   1.000
_cell.length_b   1.000
_cell.length_c   1.000
_cell.angle_alpha   90.00
_cell.angle_beta   90.00
_cell.angle_gamma   90.00
#
_symmetry.space_group_name_H-M   'P 1'
#
loop_
_entity.id
_entity.type
_entity.pdbx_description
1 polymer ?
#
loop_
_entity_poly.entity_id
_entity_poly.type
_entity_poly.pdbx_seq_one_letter_code
_entity_poly.pdbx_strand_id
1 'polypeptide(L)'
;MSRRPPLEQRNFWLWMVLSICTFGICGLIYSIFNIIDLNNLAKYPRPKKVPSPEIDDTLLIIIILLMVFTGIGGIVLVFLKFQRLHEYIKYHPKKQSYQVPSGLKVLLVNILAPIIGGIIILIVFVIDIFVLANTGPNQFALVLPIVGAVIFGIIMLILVIYNIIVNYRWQEAYNERARMLMGIR
;
A
#
# COMPACT_ATOMS: atom_id res chain seq x y z
N MET A 1 28.56 -15.47 -6.62
CA MET A 1 27.40 -14.66 -6.18
C MET A 1 26.84 -15.27 -4.90
N SER A 2 26.86 -14.54 -3.77
CA SER A 2 26.28 -15.07 -2.53
C SER A 2 24.76 -15.06 -2.63
N ARG A 3 24.13 -16.20 -2.36
CA ARG A 3 22.68 -16.29 -2.20
C ARG A 3 22.34 -15.57 -0.90
N ARG A 4 21.46 -14.56 -0.97
CA ARG A 4 21.00 -13.88 0.24
C ARG A 4 19.98 -14.78 0.97
N PRO A 5 19.86 -14.71 2.29
CA PRO A 5 18.83 -15.45 3.02
C PRO A 5 17.43 -14.86 2.73
N PRO A 6 16.34 -15.58 3.10
CA PRO A 6 15.00 -15.01 3.05
C PRO A 6 14.90 -13.86 4.05
N LEU A 7 13.94 -12.95 3.85
CA LEU A 7 13.73 -11.85 4.77
C LEU A 7 13.21 -12.37 6.11
N GLU A 8 13.67 -11.77 7.20
CA GLU A 8 12.98 -11.87 8.48
C GLU A 8 11.60 -11.22 8.32
N GLN A 9 10.54 -12.00 8.61
CA GLN A 9 9.18 -11.48 8.48
C GLN A 9 8.95 -10.37 9.48
N ARG A 10 8.46 -9.24 8.99
CA ARG A 10 8.14 -8.10 9.83
C ARG A 10 6.89 -8.43 10.64
N ASN A 11 6.92 -8.15 11.94
CA ASN A 11 5.78 -8.40 12.83
C ASN A 11 4.54 -7.60 12.39
N PHE A 12 3.51 -8.30 11.92
CA PHE A 12 2.27 -7.70 11.42
C PHE A 12 1.62 -6.73 12.41
N TRP A 13 1.44 -7.16 13.67
CA TRP A 13 0.73 -6.39 14.68
C TRP A 13 1.48 -5.11 15.05
N LEU A 14 2.81 -5.20 15.18
CA LEU A 14 3.66 -4.04 15.45
C LEU A 14 3.51 -3.00 14.33
N TRP A 15 3.67 -3.40 13.07
CA TRP A 15 3.58 -2.48 11.94
C TRP A 15 2.17 -1.94 11.74
N MET A 16 1.15 -2.70 12.11
CA MET A 16 -0.23 -2.23 12.10
C MET A 16 -0.48 -1.12 13.12
N VAL A 17 -0.13 -1.38 14.38
CA VAL A 17 -0.28 -0.39 15.46
C VAL A 17 0.53 0.86 15.15
N LEU A 18 1.78 0.72 14.73
CA LEU A 18 2.62 1.85 14.33
C LEU A 18 2.02 2.66 13.18
N SER A 19 1.47 1.98 12.15
CA SER A 19 0.84 2.68 11.03
C SER A 19 -0.42 3.43 11.46
N ILE A 20 -1.23 2.88 12.35
CA ILE A 20 -2.41 3.57 12.88
C ILE A 20 -1.99 4.79 13.72
N CYS A 21 -1.08 4.61 14.68
CA CYS A 21 -0.61 5.69 15.56
C CYS A 21 0.12 6.82 14.82
N THR A 22 0.72 6.54 13.66
CA THR A 22 1.43 7.53 12.84
C THR A 22 0.63 7.99 11.62
N PHE A 23 -0.67 7.71 11.58
CA PHE A 23 -1.56 8.07 10.46
C PHE A 23 -1.02 7.64 9.08
N GLY A 24 -0.39 6.46 9.02
CA GLY A 24 0.07 5.82 7.79
C GLY A 24 1.55 6.03 7.47
N ILE A 25 2.28 6.90 8.18
CA ILE A 25 3.71 7.15 7.90
C ILE A 25 4.54 5.87 8.01
N CYS A 26 4.35 5.07 9.07
CA CYS A 26 5.05 3.79 9.18
C CYS A 26 4.67 2.79 8.07
N GLY A 27 3.45 2.86 7.52
CA GLY A 27 3.03 2.04 6.38
C GLY A 27 3.76 2.40 5.07
N LEU A 28 4.12 3.67 4.90
CA LEU A 28 4.95 4.13 3.79
C LEU A 28 6.40 3.67 3.94
N ILE A 29 6.96 3.79 5.15
CA ILE A 29 8.31 3.27 5.47
C ILE A 29 8.39 1.77 5.21
N TYR A 30 7.38 1.00 5.64
CA TYR A 30 7.28 -0.43 5.32
C TYR A 30 7.38 -0.68 3.81
N SER A 31 6.69 0.15 3.02
CA SER A 31 6.68 0.01 1.57
C SER A 31 8.02 0.34 0.92
N ILE A 32 8.77 1.32 1.45
CA ILE A 32 10.15 1.60 1.03
C ILE A 32 11.04 0.38 1.31
N PHE A 33 10.94 -0.21 2.50
CA PHE A 33 11.71 -1.41 2.81
C PHE A 33 11.39 -2.57 1.86
N ASN A 34 10.13 -2.76 1.49
CA ASN A 34 9.80 -3.76 0.48
C ASN A 34 10.43 -3.47 -0.90
N ILE A 35 10.59 -2.20 -1.31
CA ILE A 35 11.31 -1.88 -2.56
C ILE A 35 12.79 -2.26 -2.44
N ILE A 36 13.42 -1.96 -1.31
CA ILE A 36 14.81 -2.36 -1.05
C ILE A 36 14.94 -3.89 -1.11
N ASP A 37 13.99 -4.61 -0.52
CA ASP A 37 13.94 -6.07 -0.59
C ASP A 37 13.80 -6.56 -2.03
N LEU A 38 12.94 -5.91 -2.81
CA LEU A 38 12.71 -6.21 -4.22
C LEU A 38 13.98 -6.01 -5.08
N ASN A 39 14.73 -4.93 -4.84
CA ASN A 39 16.04 -4.71 -5.46
C ASN A 39 17.06 -5.77 -5.03
N ASN A 40 16.95 -6.28 -3.80
CA ASN A 40 17.76 -7.43 -3.36
C ASN A 40 17.35 -8.74 -4.06
N LEU A 41 16.10 -8.92 -4.46
CA LEU A 41 15.64 -10.07 -5.24
C LEU A 41 16.22 -10.08 -6.66
N ALA A 42 16.46 -8.91 -7.24
CA ALA A 42 17.07 -8.78 -8.55
C ALA A 42 18.48 -9.39 -8.63
N LYS A 43 19.15 -9.52 -7.48
CA LYS A 43 20.50 -10.10 -7.36
C LYS A 43 20.53 -11.62 -7.48
N TYR A 44 19.37 -12.29 -7.42
CA TYR A 44 19.30 -13.73 -7.60
C TYR A 44 19.34 -14.11 -9.09
N PRO A 45 19.87 -15.30 -9.44
CA PRO A 45 19.85 -15.78 -10.81
C PRO A 45 18.41 -15.88 -11.33
N ARG A 46 18.15 -15.29 -12.50
CA ARG A 46 16.84 -15.36 -13.17
C ARG A 46 17.00 -15.79 -14.63
N PRO A 47 16.03 -16.53 -15.19
CA PRO A 47 15.99 -16.78 -16.63
C PRO A 47 15.86 -15.46 -17.42
N LYS A 48 16.42 -15.40 -18.63
CA LYS A 48 16.36 -14.21 -19.51
C LYS A 48 14.94 -13.71 -19.79
N LYS A 49 13.95 -14.61 -19.78
CA LYS A 49 12.53 -14.31 -20.05
C LYS A 49 11.79 -13.68 -18.85
N VAL A 50 12.35 -13.73 -17.65
CA VAL A 50 11.74 -13.16 -16.44
C VAL A 50 12.16 -11.69 -16.33
N PRO A 51 11.25 -10.71 -16.18
CA PRO A 51 11.61 -9.29 -16.06
C PRO A 51 12.40 -9.01 -14.77
N SER A 52 13.14 -7.89 -14.73
CA SER A 52 13.85 -7.50 -13.50
C SER A 52 12.85 -6.96 -12.48
N PRO A 53 12.89 -7.43 -11.22
CA PRO A 53 12.09 -6.83 -10.16
C PRO A 53 12.68 -5.48 -9.70
N GLU A 54 13.91 -5.17 -10.09
CA GLU A 54 14.63 -3.96 -9.72
C GLU A 54 13.90 -2.68 -10.12
N ILE A 55 13.90 -1.72 -9.20
CA ILE A 55 13.44 -0.36 -9.36
C ILE A 55 14.67 0.53 -9.31
N ASP A 56 14.80 1.40 -10.31
CA ASP A 56 15.90 2.36 -10.45
C ASP A 56 15.96 3.33 -9.25
N ASP A 57 17.16 3.57 -8.73
CA ASP A 57 17.35 4.40 -7.53
C ASP A 57 17.00 5.88 -7.79
N THR A 58 17.22 6.39 -9.02
CA THR A 58 16.81 7.75 -9.41
C THR A 58 15.29 7.85 -9.41
N LEU A 59 14.61 6.85 -9.97
CA LEU A 59 13.15 6.77 -9.91
C LEU A 59 12.64 6.70 -8.48
N LEU A 60 13.29 5.94 -7.59
CA LEU A 60 12.93 5.88 -6.18
C LEU A 60 13.07 7.24 -5.49
N ILE A 61 14.15 7.98 -5.77
CA ILE A 61 14.34 9.35 -5.26
C ILE A 61 13.23 10.28 -5.75
N ILE A 62 12.90 10.24 -7.04
CA ILE A 62 11.79 11.03 -7.62
C ILE A 62 10.47 10.70 -6.91
N ILE A 63 10.19 9.43 -6.66
CA ILE A 63 8.97 8.99 -5.96
C ILE A 63 8.94 9.53 -4.53
N ILE A 64 10.06 9.49 -3.81
CA ILE A 64 10.16 10.03 -2.45
C ILE A 64 9.91 11.54 -2.47
N LEU A 65 10.49 12.27 -3.42
CA LEU A 65 10.24 13.70 -3.57
C LEU A 65 8.75 13.99 -3.86
N LEU A 66 8.14 13.26 -4.81
CA LEU A 66 6.71 13.38 -5.10
C LEU A 66 5.84 13.06 -3.88
N MET A 67 6.28 12.14 -3.02
CA MET A 67 5.56 11.80 -1.80
C MET A 67 5.56 12.97 -0.82
N VAL A 68 6.70 13.66 -0.66
CA VAL A 68 6.84 14.82 0.23
C VAL A 68 6.05 16.02 -0.28
N PHE A 69 6.07 16.28 -1.59
CA PHE A 69 5.45 17.49 -2.15
C PHE A 69 3.95 17.36 -2.46
N THR A 70 3.48 16.19 -2.87
CA THR A 70 2.08 16.04 -3.35
C THR A 70 1.34 14.83 -2.78
N GLY A 71 2.00 13.96 -2.02
CA GLY A 71 1.44 12.68 -1.56
C GLY A 71 1.26 11.63 -2.66
N ILE A 72 1.26 12.03 -3.95
CA ILE A 72 1.13 11.14 -5.11
C ILE A 72 2.25 10.10 -5.15
N GLY A 73 3.45 10.46 -4.68
CA GLY A 73 4.56 9.53 -4.60
C GLY A 73 4.23 8.26 -3.79
N GLY A 74 3.44 8.36 -2.71
CA GLY A 74 3.02 7.19 -1.95
C GLY A 74 2.18 6.21 -2.78
N ILE A 75 1.29 6.74 -3.62
CA ILE A 75 0.43 5.95 -4.52
C ILE A 75 1.27 5.26 -5.59
N VAL A 76 2.20 5.98 -6.22
CA VAL A 76 3.11 5.44 -7.23
C VAL A 76 4.01 4.37 -6.64
N LEU A 77 4.52 4.59 -5.43
CA LEU A 77 5.38 3.65 -4.71
C LEU A 77 4.67 2.31 -4.49
N VAL A 78 3.44 2.36 -3.98
CA VAL A 78 2.62 1.16 -3.75
C VAL A 78 2.37 0.43 -5.07
N PHE A 79 1.97 1.14 -6.12
CA PHE A 79 1.75 0.55 -7.44
C PHE A 79 2.98 -0.20 -7.97
N LEU A 80 4.14 0.47 -8.02
CA LEU A 80 5.36 -0.10 -8.61
C LEU A 80 5.82 -1.33 -7.86
N LYS A 81 5.84 -1.28 -6.52
CA LYS A 81 6.25 -2.41 -5.68
C LYS A 81 5.41 -3.66 -5.95
N PHE A 82 4.09 -3.51 -6.00
CA PHE A 82 3.19 -4.65 -6.24
C PHE A 82 3.29 -5.14 -7.69
N GLN A 83 3.34 -4.23 -8.66
CA GLN A 83 3.42 -4.57 -10.07
C GLN A 83 4.70 -5.35 -10.40
N ARG A 84 5.85 -4.87 -9.92
CA ARG A 84 7.16 -5.49 -10.19
C ARG A 84 7.26 -6.89 -9.62
N LEU A 85 6.83 -7.10 -8.37
CA LEU A 85 6.85 -8.44 -7.78
C LEU A 85 5.85 -9.36 -8.48
N HIS A 86 4.64 -8.87 -8.78
CA HIS A 86 3.62 -9.63 -9.49
C HIS A 86 4.11 -10.11 -10.86
N GLU A 87 4.69 -9.21 -11.67
CA GLU A 87 5.27 -9.58 -12.97
C GLU A 87 6.44 -10.55 -12.82
N TYR A 88 7.37 -10.28 -11.90
CA TYR A 88 8.50 -11.18 -11.64
C TYR A 88 8.04 -12.60 -11.34
N ILE A 89 7.04 -12.76 -10.47
CA ILE A 89 6.49 -14.07 -10.10
C ILE A 89 5.74 -14.70 -11.28
N LYS A 90 4.89 -13.93 -11.97
CA LYS A 90 4.04 -14.39 -13.07
C LYS A 90 4.85 -15.03 -14.20
N TYR A 91 5.98 -14.44 -14.56
CA TYR A 91 6.83 -14.95 -15.64
C TYR A 91 7.82 -16.02 -15.17
N HIS A 92 7.91 -16.30 -13.87
CA HIS A 92 8.84 -17.28 -13.37
C HIS A 92 8.36 -18.71 -13.65
N PRO A 93 9.23 -19.63 -14.15
CA PRO A 93 8.84 -21.01 -14.48
C PRO A 93 8.29 -21.84 -13.31
N LYS A 94 8.64 -21.50 -12.06
CA LYS A 94 8.11 -22.17 -10.87
C LYS A 94 7.03 -21.30 -10.27
N LYS A 95 5.80 -21.79 -10.31
CA LYS A 95 4.65 -21.15 -9.67
C LYS A 95 4.77 -21.23 -8.16
N GLN A 96 4.36 -20.16 -7.52
CA GLN A 96 4.31 -20.00 -6.08
C GLN A 96 2.92 -20.32 -5.55
N SER A 97 2.84 -20.71 -4.28
CA SER A 97 1.56 -20.86 -3.59
C SER A 97 0.94 -19.51 -3.23
N TYR A 98 1.77 -18.53 -2.86
CA TYR A 98 1.30 -17.19 -2.53
C TYR A 98 1.14 -16.32 -3.79
N GLN A 99 -0.08 -15.82 -4.00
CA GLN A 99 -0.38 -14.88 -5.07
C GLN A 99 -0.30 -13.43 -4.57
N VAL A 100 0.50 -12.62 -5.25
CA VAL A 100 0.59 -11.18 -5.02
C VAL A 100 -0.48 -10.46 -5.83
N PRO A 101 -1.29 -9.57 -5.22
CA PRO A 101 -2.25 -8.78 -5.99
C PRO A 101 -1.51 -7.92 -7.02
N SER A 102 -2.13 -7.71 -8.19
CA SER A 102 -1.54 -6.84 -9.21
C SER A 102 -1.39 -5.41 -8.70
N GLY A 103 -0.39 -4.68 -9.21
CA GLY A 103 -0.19 -3.28 -8.84
C GLY A 103 -1.42 -2.44 -9.13
N LEU A 104 -2.08 -2.68 -10.27
CA LEU A 104 -3.32 -1.99 -10.65
C LEU A 104 -4.45 -2.22 -9.65
N LYS A 105 -4.64 -3.45 -9.14
CA LYS A 105 -5.68 -3.74 -8.15
C LYS A 105 -5.45 -2.96 -6.86
N VAL A 106 -4.21 -2.95 -6.36
CA VAL A 106 -3.86 -2.23 -5.13
C VAL A 106 -3.96 -0.71 -5.34
N LEU A 107 -3.55 -0.22 -6.51
CA LEU A 107 -3.67 1.18 -6.90
C LEU A 107 -5.13 1.65 -6.90
N LEU A 108 -6.02 0.90 -7.56
CA LEU A 108 -7.44 1.23 -7.62
C LEU A 108 -8.06 1.32 -6.22
N VAL A 109 -7.76 0.39 -5.32
CA VAL A 109 -8.26 0.46 -3.94
C VAL A 109 -7.74 1.70 -3.21
N ASN A 110 -6.45 2.02 -3.37
CA ASN A 110 -5.84 3.19 -2.73
C ASN A 110 -6.32 4.54 -3.28
N ILE A 111 -6.83 4.58 -4.51
CA ILE A 111 -7.42 5.81 -5.11
C ILE A 111 -8.92 5.89 -4.82
N LEU A 112 -9.66 4.80 -5.00
CA LEU A 112 -11.12 4.80 -4.87
C LEU A 112 -11.58 5.00 -3.43
N ALA A 113 -10.88 4.44 -2.43
CA ALA A 113 -11.29 4.58 -1.04
C ALA A 113 -11.27 6.05 -0.55
N PRO A 114 -10.20 6.85 -0.78
CA PRO A 114 -10.22 8.27 -0.48
C PRO A 114 -11.27 9.07 -1.27
N ILE A 115 -11.49 8.74 -2.55
CA ILE A 115 -12.51 9.40 -3.38
C ILE A 115 -13.91 9.16 -2.80
N ILE A 116 -14.25 7.91 -2.49
CA ILE A 116 -15.54 7.55 -1.88
C ILE A 116 -15.69 8.26 -0.54
N GLY A 117 -14.64 8.26 0.29
CA GLY A 117 -14.62 8.97 1.56
C GLY A 117 -14.84 10.48 1.40
N GLY A 118 -14.19 11.11 0.43
CA GLY A 118 -14.34 12.53 0.12
C GLY A 118 -15.74 12.88 -0.39
N ILE A 119 -16.34 12.02 -1.22
CA ILE A 119 -17.73 12.18 -1.69
C ILE A 119 -18.70 12.10 -0.49
N ILE A 120 -18.48 11.18 0.44
CA ILE A 120 -19.33 11.06 1.64
C ILE A 120 -19.23 12.33 2.49
N ILE A 121 -18.02 12.85 2.73
CA ILE A 121 -17.83 14.12 3.44
C ILE A 121 -18.56 15.25 2.70
N LEU A 122 -18.41 15.34 1.39
CA LEU A 122 -19.07 16.37 0.58
C LEU A 122 -20.59 16.30 0.71
N ILE A 123 -21.18 15.12 0.60
CA ILE A 123 -22.62 14.91 0.77
C ILE A 123 -23.07 15.38 2.16
N VAL A 124 -22.32 15.02 3.21
CA VAL A 124 -22.60 15.46 4.58
C VAL A 124 -22.58 16.98 4.68
N PHE A 125 -21.57 17.65 4.12
CA PHE A 125 -21.49 19.12 4.13
C PHE A 125 -22.66 19.77 3.37
N VAL A 126 -23.04 19.21 2.21
CA VAL A 126 -24.17 19.75 1.42
C VAL A 126 -25.49 19.63 2.20
N ILE A 127 -25.72 18.49 2.86
CA ILE A 127 -26.90 18.29 3.70
C ILE A 127 -26.88 19.28 4.88
N ASP A 128 -25.73 19.46 5.52
CA ASP A 128 -25.59 20.36 6.67
C ASP A 128 -25.92 21.81 6.29
N ILE A 129 -25.36 22.31 5.19
CA ILE A 129 -25.67 23.66 4.65
C ILE A 129 -27.16 23.80 4.34
N PHE A 130 -27.76 22.78 3.71
CA PHE A 130 -29.19 22.80 3.38
C PHE A 130 -30.06 22.85 4.64
N VAL A 131 -29.74 22.05 5.66
CA VAL A 131 -30.47 22.05 6.94
C VAL A 131 -30.33 23.39 7.64
N LEU A 132 -29.12 23.95 7.72
CA LEU A 132 -28.85 25.26 8.33
C LEU A 132 -29.64 26.38 7.64
N ALA A 133 -29.70 26.37 6.31
CA ALA A 133 -30.42 27.38 5.52
C ALA A 133 -31.94 27.35 5.76
N ASN A 134 -32.52 26.18 6.04
CA ASN A 134 -33.97 26.01 6.19
C ASN A 134 -34.46 26.05 7.66
N THR A 135 -33.60 25.73 8.63
CA THR A 135 -33.99 25.57 10.04
C THR A 135 -33.29 26.52 11.00
N GLY A 136 -32.36 27.35 10.51
CA GLY A 136 -31.53 28.24 11.32
C GLY A 136 -30.43 27.49 12.08
N PRO A 137 -29.66 28.20 12.93
CA PRO A 137 -28.63 27.57 13.75
C PRO A 137 -29.29 26.62 14.76
N ASN A 138 -29.14 25.32 14.53
CA ASN A 138 -29.67 24.28 15.40
C ASN A 138 -28.52 23.39 15.90
N GLN A 139 -28.79 22.60 16.95
CA GLN A 139 -27.78 21.72 17.57
C GLN A 139 -27.27 20.63 16.60
N PHE A 140 -27.98 20.38 15.49
CA PHE A 140 -27.61 19.40 14.47
C PHE A 140 -26.48 19.86 13.54
N ALA A 141 -26.23 21.17 13.44
CA ALA A 141 -25.18 21.74 12.59
C ALA A 141 -23.77 21.27 12.95
N LEU A 142 -23.54 20.82 14.20
CA LEU A 142 -22.27 20.22 14.62
C LEU A 142 -22.28 18.68 14.53
N VAL A 143 -23.44 18.04 14.61
CA VAL A 143 -23.56 16.58 14.62
C VAL A 143 -23.27 16.01 13.23
N LEU A 144 -23.79 16.62 12.17
CA LEU A 144 -23.61 16.10 10.81
C LEU A 144 -22.14 16.05 10.38
N PRO A 145 -21.35 17.15 10.51
CA PRO A 145 -19.93 17.13 10.16
C PRO A 145 -19.12 16.11 10.97
N ILE A 146 -19.45 15.91 12.26
CA ILE A 146 -18.82 14.90 13.11
C ILE A 146 -19.11 13.50 12.57
N VAL A 147 -20.37 13.19 12.23
CA VAL A 147 -20.74 11.88 11.64
C VAL A 147 -19.98 11.65 10.33
N GLY A 148 -19.90 12.64 9.45
CA GLY A 148 -19.13 12.55 8.21
C GLY A 148 -17.64 12.29 8.44
N ALA A 149 -17.03 13.02 9.38
CA ALA A 149 -15.64 12.83 9.76
C ALA A 149 -15.38 11.43 10.34
N VAL A 150 -16.28 10.91 11.17
CA VAL A 150 -16.19 9.56 11.74
C VAL A 150 -16.27 8.50 10.64
N ILE A 151 -17.22 8.61 9.70
CA ILE A 151 -17.35 7.66 8.58
C ILE A 151 -16.09 7.69 7.71
N PHE A 152 -15.57 8.88 7.39
CA PHE A 152 -14.30 9.00 6.67
C PHE A 152 -13.14 8.36 7.42
N GLY A 153 -13.03 8.60 8.73
CA GLY A 153 -12.02 7.99 9.59
C GLY A 153 -12.08 6.46 9.56
N ILE A 154 -13.28 5.88 9.58
CA ILE A 154 -13.47 4.42 9.47
C ILE A 154 -13.01 3.90 8.10
N ILE A 155 -13.36 4.58 7.01
CA ILE A 155 -12.91 4.20 5.65
C ILE A 155 -11.38 4.22 5.55
N MET A 156 -10.75 5.27 6.08
CA MET A 156 -9.29 5.41 6.09
C MET A 156 -8.63 4.34 6.97
N LEU A 157 -9.22 4.00 8.12
CA LEU A 157 -8.72 2.91 8.98
C LEU A 157 -8.78 1.55 8.25
N ILE A 158 -9.90 1.25 7.57
CA ILE A 158 -10.03 0.05 6.76
C ILE A 158 -8.95 0.02 5.67
N LEU A 159 -8.69 1.14 5.01
CA LEU A 159 -7.65 1.26 3.99
C LEU A 159 -6.24 1.00 4.56
N VAL A 160 -5.95 1.52 5.76
CA VAL A 160 -4.67 1.26 6.46
C VAL A 160 -4.52 -0.24 6.74
N ILE A 161 -5.53 -0.87 7.34
CA ILE A 161 -5.53 -2.31 7.65
C ILE A 161 -5.35 -3.13 6.36
N TYR A 162 -6.11 -2.80 5.30
CA TYR A 162 -5.97 -3.44 4.00
C TYR A 162 -4.54 -3.36 3.47
N ASN A 163 -3.93 -2.17 3.49
CA ASN A 163 -2.57 -1.95 3.01
C ASN A 163 -1.54 -2.80 3.77
N ILE A 164 -1.67 -2.92 5.08
CA ILE A 164 -0.76 -3.76 5.88
C ILE A 164 -0.95 -5.24 5.55
N ILE A 165 -2.19 -5.71 5.40
CA ILE A 165 -2.48 -7.10 5.00
C ILE A 165 -1.84 -7.43 3.64
N VAL A 166 -2.03 -6.57 2.63
CA VAL A 166 -1.43 -6.84 1.31
C VAL A 166 0.10 -6.73 1.35
N ASN A 167 0.66 -5.87 2.20
CA ASN A 167 2.11 -5.79 2.41
C ASN A 167 2.69 -7.05 3.05
N TYR A 168 1.96 -7.64 4.00
CA TYR A 168 2.34 -8.90 4.62
C TYR A 168 2.32 -10.06 3.62
N ARG A 169 1.24 -10.18 2.82
CA ARG A 169 1.15 -11.18 1.74
C ARG A 169 2.23 -11.01 0.68
N TRP A 170 2.61 -9.76 0.41
CA TRP A 170 3.73 -9.45 -0.48
C TRP A 170 5.06 -10.02 0.06
N GLN A 171 5.31 -9.90 1.37
CA GLN A 171 6.51 -10.47 2.00
C GLN A 171 6.50 -12.00 1.98
N GLU A 172 5.34 -12.63 2.20
CA GLU A 172 5.21 -14.09 2.11
C GLU A 172 5.60 -14.60 0.73
N ALA A 173 5.07 -13.98 -0.33
CA ALA A 173 5.40 -14.34 -1.71
C ALA A 173 6.88 -14.10 -2.05
N TYR A 174 7.45 -13.00 -1.54
CA TYR A 174 8.89 -12.74 -1.63
C TYR A 174 9.71 -13.86 -0.98
N ASN A 175 9.38 -14.20 0.27
CA ASN A 175 10.14 -15.17 1.04
C ASN A 175 10.04 -16.57 0.46
N GLU A 176 8.85 -16.96 0.00
CA GLU A 176 8.67 -18.19 -0.75
C GLU A 176 9.56 -18.20 -2.01
N ARG A 177 9.68 -17.06 -2.70
CA ARG A 177 10.55 -16.91 -3.87
C ARG A 177 12.01 -17.16 -3.52
N ALA A 178 12.48 -16.47 -2.48
CA ALA A 178 13.85 -16.58 -2.03
C ALA A 178 14.18 -18.03 -1.63
N ARG A 179 13.30 -18.69 -0.86
CA ARG A 179 13.44 -20.12 -0.47
C ARG A 179 13.55 -21.03 -1.69
N MET A 180 12.66 -20.89 -2.66
CA MET A 180 12.71 -21.66 -3.92
C MET A 180 14.02 -21.46 -4.69
N LEU A 181 14.56 -20.23 -4.70
CA LEU A 181 15.81 -19.90 -5.38
C LEU A 181 17.05 -20.44 -4.62
N MET A 182 16.96 -20.56 -3.30
CA MET A 182 18.00 -21.16 -2.48
C MET A 182 17.96 -22.69 -2.47
N GLY A 183 16.83 -23.30 -2.86
CA GLY A 183 16.62 -24.75 -2.75
C GLY A 183 16.21 -25.20 -1.36
N ILE A 184 15.75 -24.27 -0.51
CA ILE A 184 15.23 -24.55 0.83
C ILE A 184 13.72 -24.81 0.65
N ARG A 185 13.24 -25.99 1.05
CA ARG A 185 11.80 -26.32 1.08
C ARG A 185 11.22 -25.94 2.43
#